data_AF-A0A0G4GCQ9-F1
#
_entry.id   AF-A0A0G4GCQ9-F1
#
_cell.length_a   1.000
_cell.length_b   1.000
_cell.length_c   1.000
_cell.angle_alpha   90.00
_cell.angle_beta   90.00
_cell.angle_gamma   90.00
#
_symmetry.space_group_name_H-M   'P 1'
#
loop_
_entity.id
_entity.type
_entity.pdbx_description
1 polymer ?
#
loop_
_entity_poly.entity_id
_entity_poly.type
_entity_poly.pdbx_seq_one_letter_code
_entity_poly.pdbx_strand_id
1 'polypeptide(L)'
;MRLCDLPLVGGTICLLVMSVGSSLGSDPSEILVKSAGGEPLFVATVKRTTDDLFCEGDFWKQAYVRLKKSINLMENRETLPEAKIALGSLATDATLNLKEAMKCAVGVAAIYRVLTHAYCGHFTSTDDELGKYRANNLCLRQYHLAMNFLTEAFVKGGNRADWIDASLWPITLQELITEGQVLVQSVGSAFRLEEPEPDKSTKIGVGHPPAIRDIPKDARAMEMKRGMSEEGDGKGERERRERPTKIEIVSLCAYPEGHLLPKFSIPNKEVYAALHGYGLSVGTKRLDASRPHAWGKIQMMKDRLRNGNSDWYLWVDCDSYIMDLERTLDSLILKYAGRLVKEGGSLVRVETDPSVDLLLTEDSSMLNTGLFFMRPTERNLKFLDRVWGDSDSPFITHPWWENAAMAWDLLGHVGEDFALEDHSEQMRRNGGV
;
A
#
# COMPACT_ATOMS: atom_id res chain seq x y z
N MET A 1 -3.51 -41.24 -8.09
CA MET A 1 -4.55 -40.50 -8.83
C MET A 1 -3.89 -39.25 -9.39
N ARG A 2 -3.92 -39.06 -10.72
CA ARG A 2 -3.32 -37.90 -11.41
C ARG A 2 -4.32 -36.74 -11.37
N LEU A 3 -3.85 -35.55 -11.02
CA LEU A 3 -4.60 -34.29 -11.04
C LEU A 3 -3.62 -33.20 -11.52
N CYS A 4 -3.36 -33.15 -12.83
CA CYS A 4 -2.73 -32.04 -13.55
C CYS A 4 -3.05 -32.23 -15.03
N ASP A 5 -4.28 -31.90 -15.43
CA ASP A 5 -4.68 -31.72 -16.84
C ASP A 5 -5.87 -30.74 -16.87
N LEU A 6 -5.60 -29.46 -16.62
CA LEU A 6 -6.50 -28.34 -16.95
C LEU A 6 -5.68 -27.16 -17.46
N PRO A 7 -6.11 -26.47 -18.53
CA PRO A 7 -5.42 -25.30 -19.05
C PRO A 7 -5.63 -24.12 -18.08
N LEU A 8 -4.54 -23.55 -17.59
CA LEU A 8 -4.52 -22.39 -16.71
C LEU A 8 -5.04 -21.15 -17.45
N VAL A 9 -6.30 -20.79 -17.19
CA VAL A 9 -6.84 -19.45 -17.39
C VAL A 9 -7.27 -18.96 -16.02
N GLY A 10 -6.44 -18.15 -15.39
CA GLY A 10 -6.68 -17.59 -14.06
C GLY A 10 -5.36 -17.42 -13.31
N GLY A 11 -4.93 -16.16 -13.20
CA GLY A 11 -3.80 -15.78 -12.37
C GLY A 11 -4.12 -16.11 -10.91
N THR A 12 -3.58 -17.21 -10.42
CA THR A 12 -3.39 -17.47 -9.00
C THR A 12 -1.92 -17.79 -8.84
N ILE A 13 -1.15 -16.80 -8.38
CA ILE A 13 0.17 -17.06 -7.81
C ILE A 13 -0.12 -17.80 -6.51
N CYS A 14 -0.03 -19.13 -6.53
CA CYS A 14 0.03 -19.94 -5.32
C CYS A 14 1.34 -19.58 -4.59
N LEU A 15 1.29 -18.65 -3.64
CA LEU A 15 2.37 -18.50 -2.67
C LEU A 15 2.14 -19.52 -1.55
N LEU A 16 2.94 -20.59 -1.56
CA LEU A 16 3.02 -21.55 -0.49
C LEU A 16 3.72 -20.85 0.70
N VAL A 17 2.96 -20.41 1.70
CA VAL A 17 3.54 -19.91 2.96
C VAL A 17 4.05 -21.11 3.75
N MET A 18 5.34 -21.43 3.60
CA MET A 18 6.03 -22.27 4.56
C MET A 18 6.32 -21.43 5.81
N SER A 19 5.59 -21.75 6.89
CA SER A 19 5.91 -21.30 8.24
C SER A 19 7.34 -21.72 8.60
N VAL A 20 8.28 -20.78 8.55
CA VAL A 20 9.61 -20.98 9.15
C VAL A 20 9.49 -20.60 10.62
N GLY A 21 9.72 -21.59 11.48
CA GLY A 21 9.67 -21.43 12.93
C GLY A 21 10.65 -20.38 13.44
N SER A 22 10.21 -19.72 14.49
CA SER A 22 10.91 -18.77 15.34
C SER A 22 12.31 -19.22 15.78
N SER A 23 13.36 -18.57 15.26
CA SER A 23 14.61 -18.26 16.00
C SER A 23 15.51 -17.30 15.20
N LEU A 24 15.22 -16.01 15.23
CA LEU A 24 16.20 -14.97 14.89
C LEU A 24 16.12 -13.88 15.95
N GLY A 25 16.95 -14.03 16.98
CA GLY A 25 17.21 -13.03 18.01
C GLY A 25 18.51 -12.27 17.72
N SER A 26 18.72 -11.84 16.48
CA SER A 26 19.89 -11.04 16.10
C SER A 26 19.50 -9.57 15.90
N ASP A 27 20.33 -8.70 16.47
CA ASP A 27 20.24 -7.25 16.40
C ASP A 27 20.23 -6.77 14.93
N PRO A 28 19.26 -5.94 14.49
CA PRO A 28 19.19 -5.41 13.12
C PRO A 28 20.46 -4.68 12.67
N SER A 29 21.29 -4.20 13.60
CA SER A 29 22.57 -3.55 13.29
C SER A 29 23.67 -4.51 12.79
N GLU A 30 23.54 -5.84 13.00
CA GLU A 30 24.47 -6.86 12.47
C GLU A 30 24.22 -7.21 11.00
N ILE A 31 23.13 -6.73 10.39
CA ILE A 31 22.83 -6.94 8.96
C ILE A 31 23.77 -6.12 8.05
N LEU A 32 24.54 -5.17 8.61
CA LEU A 32 25.67 -4.52 7.94
C LEU A 32 26.92 -5.43 7.96
N VAL A 33 26.80 -6.61 7.37
CA VAL A 33 27.95 -7.51 7.14
C VAL A 33 28.95 -6.78 6.24
N LYS A 34 30.19 -6.61 6.69
CA LYS A 34 31.28 -6.17 5.81
C LYS A 34 31.60 -7.30 4.84
N SER A 35 31.73 -6.99 3.55
CA SER A 35 32.27 -7.95 2.58
C SER A 35 33.69 -8.35 3.00
N ALA A 36 34.20 -9.47 2.47
CA ALA A 36 35.56 -9.93 2.73
C ALA A 36 36.66 -8.89 2.40
N GLY A 37 36.32 -7.81 1.67
CA GLY A 37 37.21 -6.68 1.36
C GLY A 37 37.03 -5.44 2.25
N GLY A 38 36.21 -5.48 3.31
CA GLY A 38 35.99 -4.34 4.22
C GLY A 38 35.01 -3.29 3.70
N GLU A 39 34.62 -3.35 2.43
CA GLU A 39 33.53 -2.55 1.86
C GLU A 39 32.20 -3.04 2.47
N PRO A 40 31.28 -2.14 2.87
CA PRO A 40 29.93 -2.53 3.28
C PRO A 40 29.33 -3.41 2.17
N LEU A 41 28.91 -4.65 2.50
CA LEU A 41 28.40 -5.63 1.51
C LEU A 41 27.37 -5.00 0.56
N PHE A 42 26.59 -4.08 1.10
CA PHE A 42 25.61 -3.29 0.40
C PHE A 42 26.17 -2.45 -0.78
N VAL A 43 27.23 -1.65 -0.58
CA VAL A 43 27.79 -0.79 -1.64
C VAL A 43 28.32 -1.65 -2.78
N ALA A 44 28.96 -2.77 -2.44
CA ALA A 44 29.42 -3.75 -3.40
C ALA A 44 28.25 -4.36 -4.21
N THR A 45 27.14 -4.71 -3.56
CA THR A 45 25.93 -5.21 -4.23
C THR A 45 25.34 -4.20 -5.20
N VAL A 46 25.21 -2.94 -4.79
CA VAL A 46 24.67 -1.87 -5.65
C VAL A 46 25.58 -1.54 -6.83
N LYS A 47 26.90 -1.50 -6.61
CA LYS A 47 27.88 -1.32 -7.69
C LYS A 47 27.77 -2.43 -8.72
N ARG A 48 27.76 -3.69 -8.28
CA ARG A 48 27.57 -4.85 -9.17
C ARG A 48 26.27 -4.73 -9.97
N THR A 49 25.15 -4.48 -9.27
CA THR A 49 23.84 -4.27 -9.91
C THR A 49 23.93 -3.22 -11.01
N THR A 50 24.61 -2.11 -10.71
CA THR A 50 24.72 -0.99 -11.65
C THR A 50 25.63 -1.34 -12.82
N ASP A 51 26.75 -2.03 -12.60
CA ASP A 51 27.67 -2.41 -13.67
C ASP A 51 27.02 -3.34 -14.71
N ASP A 52 26.09 -4.18 -14.29
CA ASP A 52 25.36 -5.13 -15.14
C ASP A 52 24.10 -4.54 -15.80
N LEU A 53 23.76 -3.26 -15.57
CA LEU A 53 22.61 -2.61 -16.21
C LEU A 53 22.89 -2.31 -17.69
N PHE A 54 22.26 -3.09 -18.58
CA PHE A 54 22.24 -2.84 -20.02
C PHE A 54 20.98 -2.11 -20.45
N CYS A 55 20.90 -0.81 -20.14
CA CYS A 55 19.83 0.06 -20.61
C CYS A 55 20.30 0.90 -21.82
N GLU A 56 19.60 0.81 -22.95
CA GLU A 56 19.91 1.60 -24.14
C GLU A 56 19.24 2.99 -24.12
N GLY A 57 19.75 3.91 -24.94
CA GLY A 57 19.21 5.27 -25.11
C GLY A 57 19.99 6.35 -24.38
N ASP A 58 19.86 7.60 -24.85
CA ASP A 58 20.67 8.71 -24.34
C ASP A 58 20.29 9.12 -22.91
N PHE A 59 19.03 8.96 -22.53
CA PHE A 59 18.59 9.09 -21.14
C PHE A 59 19.39 8.15 -20.23
N TRP A 60 19.45 6.86 -20.58
CA TRP A 60 20.09 5.86 -19.75
C TRP A 60 21.61 5.99 -19.67
N LYS A 61 22.27 6.44 -20.75
CA LYS A 61 23.70 6.80 -20.71
C LYS A 61 23.98 7.86 -19.64
N GLN A 62 23.15 8.91 -19.58
CA GLN A 62 23.31 9.99 -18.61
C GLN A 62 22.91 9.54 -17.19
N ALA A 63 21.80 8.81 -17.08
CA ALA A 63 21.31 8.26 -15.82
C ALA A 63 22.38 7.36 -15.17
N TYR A 64 23.04 6.52 -15.96
CA TYR A 64 24.08 5.62 -15.50
C TYR A 64 25.30 6.35 -14.94
N VAL A 65 25.79 7.37 -15.63
CA VAL A 65 26.90 8.21 -15.16
C VAL A 65 26.56 8.85 -13.82
N ARG A 66 25.34 9.38 -13.68
CA ARG A 66 24.85 9.99 -12.44
C ARG A 66 24.70 8.96 -11.32
N LEU A 67 24.12 7.80 -11.61
CA LEU A 67 23.92 6.72 -10.66
C LEU A 67 25.27 6.24 -10.10
N LYS A 68 26.26 5.98 -10.96
CA LYS A 68 27.63 5.63 -10.56
C LYS A 68 28.28 6.70 -9.70
N LYS A 69 28.15 7.97 -10.10
CA LYS A 69 28.67 9.09 -9.31
C LYS A 69 28.06 9.11 -7.91
N SER A 70 26.74 8.95 -7.80
CA SER A 70 26.04 8.91 -6.51
C SER A 70 26.48 7.73 -5.65
N ILE A 71 26.65 6.55 -6.22
CA ILE A 71 27.13 5.36 -5.49
C ILE A 71 28.53 5.61 -4.91
N ASN A 72 29.43 6.24 -5.67
CA ASN A 72 30.75 6.60 -5.15
C ASN A 72 30.66 7.65 -4.04
N LEU A 73 29.76 8.63 -4.15
CA LEU A 73 29.50 9.61 -3.09
C LEU A 73 28.95 8.97 -1.81
N MET A 74 28.27 7.81 -1.90
CA MET A 74 27.78 7.09 -0.72
C MET A 74 28.88 6.37 0.07
N GLU A 75 30.08 6.18 -0.49
CA GLU A 75 31.20 5.54 0.22
C GLU A 75 31.71 6.40 1.37
N ASN A 76 31.62 7.73 1.24
CA ASN A 76 32.00 8.68 2.27
C ASN A 76 30.73 9.28 2.91
N ARG A 77 30.62 9.16 4.23
CA ARG A 77 29.49 9.74 5.00
C ARG A 77 29.37 11.26 4.81
N GLU A 78 30.48 11.96 4.62
CA GLU A 78 30.48 13.41 4.42
C GLU A 78 29.81 13.82 3.11
N THR A 79 29.81 12.95 2.09
CA THR A 79 29.25 13.21 0.76
C THR A 79 27.88 12.58 0.53
N LEU A 80 27.28 11.99 1.56
CA LEU A 80 25.98 11.33 1.47
C LEU A 80 24.83 12.32 1.15
N PRO A 81 24.79 13.55 1.68
CA PRO A 81 23.79 14.54 1.28
C PRO A 81 23.83 14.83 -0.24
N GLU A 82 25.02 14.99 -0.82
CA GLU A 82 25.18 15.19 -2.26
C GLU A 82 24.71 13.98 -3.07
N ALA A 83 24.96 12.76 -2.57
CA ALA A 83 24.46 11.54 -3.18
C ALA A 83 22.93 11.52 -3.21
N LYS A 84 22.27 11.87 -2.09
CA LYS A 84 20.80 11.93 -1.99
C LYS A 84 20.22 12.94 -2.98
N ILE A 85 20.78 14.15 -3.05
CA ILE A 85 20.34 15.18 -4.01
C ILE A 85 20.47 14.69 -5.45
N ALA A 86 21.62 14.10 -5.79
CA ALA A 86 21.87 13.60 -7.14
C ALA A 86 20.93 12.45 -7.53
N LEU A 87 20.63 11.53 -6.60
CA LEU A 87 19.69 10.42 -6.79
C LEU A 87 18.24 10.90 -6.84
N GLY A 88 17.84 11.82 -5.98
CA GLY A 88 16.50 12.40 -5.98
C GLY A 88 16.21 13.11 -7.29
N SER A 89 17.13 13.96 -7.75
CA SER A 89 17.01 14.59 -9.07
C SER A 89 16.99 13.56 -10.20
N LEU A 90 17.72 12.43 -10.09
CA LEU A 90 17.68 11.39 -11.10
C LEU A 90 16.33 10.66 -11.13
N ALA A 91 15.74 10.42 -9.96
CA ALA A 91 14.39 9.90 -9.84
C ALA A 91 13.36 10.88 -10.44
N THR A 92 13.49 12.19 -10.18
CA THR A 92 12.65 13.23 -10.82
C THR A 92 12.77 13.21 -12.34
N ASP A 93 13.99 13.11 -12.88
CA ASP A 93 14.18 13.06 -14.33
C ASP A 93 13.54 11.81 -14.96
N ALA A 94 13.64 10.67 -14.28
CA ALA A 94 12.94 9.45 -14.67
C ALA A 94 11.42 9.66 -14.62
N THR A 95 10.93 10.43 -13.64
CA THR A 95 9.52 10.75 -13.50
C THR A 95 9.00 11.66 -14.61
N LEU A 96 9.75 12.72 -14.93
CA LEU A 96 9.41 13.66 -16.00
C LEU A 96 9.51 13.03 -17.39
N ASN A 97 10.38 12.02 -17.56
CA ASN A 97 10.57 11.29 -18.81
C ASN A 97 10.12 9.83 -18.71
N LEU A 98 8.99 9.59 -18.03
CA LEU A 98 8.52 8.25 -17.69
C LEU A 98 8.50 7.29 -18.90
N LYS A 99 8.09 7.74 -20.09
CA LYS A 99 8.05 6.90 -21.29
C LYS A 99 9.43 6.38 -21.70
N GLU A 100 10.46 7.21 -21.59
CA GLU A 100 11.85 6.82 -21.89
C GLU A 100 12.43 5.96 -20.76
N ALA A 101 12.16 6.34 -19.52
CA ALA A 101 12.56 5.57 -18.34
C ALA A 101 11.97 4.15 -18.39
N MET A 102 10.70 4.00 -18.77
CA MET A 102 10.03 2.70 -18.89
C MET A 102 10.60 1.78 -19.97
N LYS A 103 11.46 2.27 -20.87
CA LYS A 103 12.20 1.39 -21.79
C LYS A 103 13.22 0.51 -21.05
N CYS A 104 13.65 0.90 -19.85
CA CYS A 104 14.48 0.09 -18.98
C CYS A 104 13.94 0.12 -17.54
N ALA A 105 12.84 -0.59 -17.29
CA ALA A 105 12.21 -0.63 -15.98
C ALA A 105 13.16 -1.13 -14.87
N VAL A 106 14.10 -2.04 -15.18
CA VAL A 106 15.17 -2.46 -14.24
C VAL A 106 16.06 -1.29 -13.83
N GLY A 107 16.39 -0.39 -14.76
CA GLY A 107 17.15 0.82 -14.44
C GLY A 107 16.40 1.76 -13.50
N VAL A 108 15.08 1.90 -13.67
CA VAL A 108 14.25 2.74 -12.78
C VAL A 108 14.18 2.13 -11.38
N ALA A 109 14.00 0.82 -11.30
CA ALA A 109 14.06 0.09 -10.04
C ALA A 109 15.41 0.27 -9.32
N ALA A 110 16.52 0.23 -10.06
CA ALA A 110 17.84 0.47 -9.50
C ALA A 110 17.95 1.88 -8.91
N ILE A 111 17.46 2.92 -9.59
CA ILE A 111 17.47 4.31 -9.08
C ILE A 111 16.78 4.39 -7.72
N TYR A 112 15.53 3.90 -7.62
CA TYR A 112 14.78 3.96 -6.37
C TYR A 112 15.41 3.13 -5.27
N ARG A 113 15.98 1.96 -5.59
CA ARG A 113 16.69 1.14 -4.61
C ARG A 113 17.93 1.85 -4.05
N VAL A 114 18.78 2.40 -4.91
CA VAL A 114 19.98 3.13 -4.44
C VAL A 114 19.58 4.33 -3.59
N LEU A 115 18.51 5.03 -3.98
CA LEU A 115 17.92 6.10 -3.17
C LEU A 115 17.45 5.60 -1.80
N THR A 116 16.74 4.45 -1.75
CA THR A 116 16.29 3.82 -0.51
C THR A 116 17.45 3.60 0.44
N HIS A 117 18.54 3.04 -0.08
CA HIS A 117 19.69 2.74 0.76
C HIS A 117 20.47 3.98 1.17
N ALA A 118 20.63 4.97 0.29
CA ALA A 118 21.21 6.26 0.66
C ALA A 118 20.45 6.91 1.83
N TYR A 119 19.14 6.68 1.87
CA TYR A 119 18.28 7.18 2.92
C TYR A 119 18.39 6.37 4.21
N CYS A 120 18.14 5.06 4.15
CA CYS A 120 18.15 4.18 5.31
C CYS A 120 19.53 4.04 5.97
N GLY A 121 20.63 4.15 5.20
CA GLY A 121 22.00 4.04 5.71
C GLY A 121 22.45 5.22 6.60
N HIS A 122 21.69 6.32 6.66
CA HIS A 122 22.07 7.51 7.42
C HIS A 122 21.72 7.43 8.92
N PHE A 123 20.71 6.65 9.29
CA PHE A 123 20.20 6.59 10.66
C PHE A 123 20.95 5.54 11.48
N THR A 124 22.18 5.86 11.90
CA THR A 124 22.97 4.98 12.80
C THR A 124 23.02 5.46 14.25
N SER A 125 22.42 6.61 14.60
CA SER A 125 22.33 7.00 16.01
C SER A 125 21.18 6.26 16.69
N THR A 126 21.45 5.75 17.88
CA THR A 126 20.50 4.96 18.67
C THR A 126 19.30 5.77 19.15
N ASP A 127 19.40 7.09 19.20
CA ASP A 127 18.53 7.91 20.05
C ASP A 127 17.30 8.50 19.32
N ASP A 128 17.14 8.27 18.01
CA ASP A 128 16.05 8.83 17.20
C ASP A 128 15.12 7.74 16.60
N GLU A 129 14.33 7.11 17.47
CA GLU A 129 13.36 6.08 17.06
C GLU A 129 12.30 6.60 16.08
N LEU A 130 11.85 7.85 16.24
CA LEU A 130 10.86 8.43 15.33
C LEU A 130 11.45 8.71 13.95
N GLY A 131 12.70 9.18 13.87
CA GLY A 131 13.42 9.38 12.63
C GLY A 131 13.66 8.06 11.89
N LYS A 132 14.11 7.03 12.60
CA LYS A 132 14.23 5.66 12.07
C LYS A 132 12.91 5.13 11.54
N TYR A 133 11.82 5.30 12.29
CA TYR A 133 10.49 4.89 11.86
C TYR A 133 10.08 5.58 10.54
N ARG A 134 10.23 6.91 10.46
CA ARG A 134 9.93 7.66 9.22
C ARG A 134 10.82 7.20 8.06
N ALA A 135 12.10 6.94 8.35
CA ALA A 135 13.04 6.44 7.37
C ALA A 135 12.63 5.10 6.78
N ASN A 136 12.27 4.16 7.65
CA ASN A 136 11.81 2.84 7.24
C ASN A 136 10.54 2.94 6.37
N ASN A 137 9.57 3.79 6.76
CA ASN A 137 8.37 4.02 5.94
C ASN A 137 8.69 4.58 4.56
N LEU A 138 9.65 5.50 4.48
CA LEU A 138 10.09 6.05 3.21
C LEU A 138 10.80 5.00 2.36
N CYS A 139 11.70 4.25 2.96
CA CYS A 139 12.42 3.15 2.31
C CYS A 139 11.42 2.13 1.74
N LEU A 140 10.38 1.75 2.48
CA LEU A 140 9.29 0.92 1.96
C LEU A 140 8.66 1.52 0.70
N ARG A 141 8.26 2.80 0.73
CA ARG A 141 7.62 3.45 -0.41
C ARG A 141 8.51 3.48 -1.65
N GLN A 142 9.80 3.68 -1.48
CA GLN A 142 10.75 3.64 -2.58
C GLN A 142 10.96 2.20 -3.09
N TYR A 143 10.95 1.20 -2.20
CA TYR A 143 10.83 -0.20 -2.62
C TYR A 143 9.52 -0.48 -3.37
N HIS A 144 8.40 0.16 -3.00
CA HIS A 144 7.11 0.02 -3.70
C HIS A 144 7.25 0.44 -5.16
N LEU A 145 7.89 1.58 -5.39
CA LEU A 145 8.18 2.05 -6.73
C LEU A 145 9.10 1.09 -7.47
N ALA A 146 10.20 0.64 -6.84
CA ALA A 146 11.10 -0.30 -7.47
C ALA A 146 10.37 -1.60 -7.89
N MET A 147 9.51 -2.14 -7.04
CA MET A 147 8.74 -3.35 -7.31
C MET A 147 7.72 -3.20 -8.44
N ASN A 148 7.08 -2.03 -8.56
CA ASN A 148 6.24 -1.73 -9.73
C ASN A 148 7.05 -1.97 -11.02
N PHE A 149 8.22 -1.34 -11.12
CA PHE A 149 9.06 -1.42 -12.32
C PHE A 149 9.69 -2.79 -12.55
N LEU A 150 10.07 -3.50 -11.49
CA LEU A 150 10.60 -4.86 -11.60
C LEU A 150 9.54 -5.82 -12.14
N THR A 151 8.29 -5.67 -11.71
CA THR A 151 7.18 -6.49 -12.21
C THR A 151 6.96 -6.26 -13.70
N GLU A 152 7.00 -5.01 -14.16
CA GLU A 152 6.95 -4.68 -15.59
C GLU A 152 8.04 -5.41 -16.37
N ALA A 153 9.30 -5.32 -15.90
CA ALA A 153 10.44 -5.96 -16.55
C ALA A 153 10.28 -7.48 -16.62
N PHE A 154 9.83 -8.10 -15.52
CA PHE A 154 9.61 -9.54 -15.44
C PHE A 154 8.57 -10.04 -16.45
N VAL A 155 7.41 -9.38 -16.48
CA VAL A 155 6.31 -9.80 -17.35
C VAL A 155 6.68 -9.56 -18.81
N LYS A 156 7.28 -8.41 -19.15
CA LYS A 156 7.77 -8.14 -20.51
C LYS A 156 8.90 -9.07 -20.94
N GLY A 157 9.70 -9.54 -19.99
CA GLY A 157 10.72 -10.56 -20.20
C GLY A 157 10.18 -11.97 -20.47
N GLY A 158 8.85 -12.15 -20.48
CA GLY A 158 8.21 -13.44 -20.70
C GLY A 158 8.11 -14.30 -19.43
N ASN A 159 8.03 -13.67 -18.26
CA ASN A 159 8.03 -14.34 -16.94
C ASN A 159 9.26 -15.23 -16.73
N ARG A 160 10.38 -14.84 -17.35
CA ARG A 160 11.64 -15.55 -17.27
C ARG A 160 12.26 -15.34 -15.90
N ALA A 161 12.23 -16.39 -15.07
CA ALA A 161 12.82 -16.35 -13.74
C ALA A 161 14.35 -16.13 -13.79
N ASP A 162 15.01 -16.45 -14.90
CA ASP A 162 16.42 -16.14 -15.18
C ASP A 162 16.68 -14.64 -15.44
N TRP A 163 15.62 -13.82 -15.61
CA TRP A 163 15.74 -12.36 -15.55
C TRP A 163 15.62 -11.83 -14.12
N ILE A 164 15.05 -12.64 -13.23
CA ILE A 164 14.98 -12.48 -11.77
C ILE A 164 15.99 -13.43 -11.09
N ASP A 165 17.12 -13.67 -11.74
CA ASP A 165 18.20 -14.49 -11.18
C ASP A 165 19.21 -13.57 -10.50
N ALA A 166 19.80 -14.05 -9.40
CA ALA A 166 20.87 -13.43 -8.60
C ALA A 166 21.98 -12.69 -9.40
N SER A 167 22.18 -13.03 -10.68
CA SER A 167 23.19 -12.51 -11.59
C SER A 167 22.74 -11.29 -12.43
N LEU A 168 21.46 -11.16 -12.77
CA LEU A 168 20.90 -9.96 -13.43
C LEU A 168 20.09 -9.09 -12.45
N TRP A 169 19.57 -9.73 -11.41
CA TRP A 169 18.95 -9.19 -10.23
C TRP A 169 19.74 -9.71 -9.03
N PRO A 170 20.65 -8.97 -8.40
CA PRO A 170 21.28 -9.41 -7.16
C PRO A 170 20.32 -9.25 -5.97
N ILE A 171 19.04 -9.55 -6.19
CA ILE A 171 17.98 -9.70 -5.22
C ILE A 171 17.21 -10.94 -5.65
N THR A 172 17.44 -12.03 -4.96
CA THR A 172 16.50 -13.15 -5.00
C THR A 172 15.15 -12.67 -4.47
N LEU A 173 14.04 -13.23 -4.95
CA LEU A 173 12.72 -12.99 -4.34
C LEU A 173 12.77 -13.20 -2.81
N GLN A 174 13.64 -14.10 -2.36
CA GLN A 174 13.95 -14.32 -0.95
C GLN A 174 14.56 -13.10 -0.25
N GLU A 175 15.55 -12.43 -0.85
CA GLU A 175 16.14 -11.20 -0.29
C GLU A 175 15.13 -10.05 -0.24
N LEU A 176 14.25 -9.92 -1.23
CA LEU A 176 13.16 -8.94 -1.19
C LEU A 176 12.17 -9.26 -0.07
N ILE A 177 11.78 -10.53 0.07
CA ILE A 177 10.91 -10.99 1.17
C ILE A 177 11.60 -10.75 2.51
N THR A 178 12.88 -11.04 2.64
CA THR A 178 13.66 -10.83 3.86
C THR A 178 13.81 -9.35 4.20
N GLU A 179 14.15 -8.49 3.24
CA GLU A 179 14.21 -7.03 3.42
C GLU A 179 12.84 -6.47 3.82
N GLY A 180 11.76 -6.91 3.16
CA GLY A 180 10.38 -6.54 3.49
C GLY A 180 9.98 -7.00 4.90
N GLN A 181 10.30 -8.24 5.28
CA GLN A 181 10.01 -8.78 6.61
C GLN A 181 10.78 -8.05 7.72
N VAL A 182 12.06 -7.76 7.52
CA VAL A 182 12.87 -6.99 8.47
C VAL A 182 12.25 -5.61 8.69
N LEU A 183 11.81 -4.97 7.61
CA LEU A 183 11.25 -3.63 7.70
C LEU A 183 9.84 -3.65 8.34
N VAL A 184 8.96 -4.59 7.96
CA VAL A 184 7.65 -4.79 8.61
C VAL A 184 7.80 -5.11 10.10
N GLN A 185 8.76 -5.95 10.48
CA GLN A 185 9.04 -6.25 11.89
C GLN A 185 9.49 -5.00 12.64
N SER A 186 10.37 -4.18 12.04
CA SER A 186 10.87 -2.94 12.63
C SER A 186 9.79 -1.87 12.79
N VAL A 187 8.82 -1.82 11.86
CA VAL A 187 7.65 -0.93 11.93
C VAL A 187 6.63 -1.45 12.94
N GLY A 188 6.38 -2.76 12.95
CA GLY A 188 5.42 -3.41 13.86
C GLY A 188 5.86 -3.37 15.33
N SER A 189 7.16 -3.45 15.62
CA SER A 189 7.68 -3.30 16.98
C SER A 189 7.46 -1.89 17.55
N ALA A 190 7.49 -0.85 16.70
CA ALA A 190 7.24 0.53 17.11
C ALA A 190 5.75 0.80 17.45
N PHE A 191 4.84 -0.05 16.96
CA PHE A 191 3.38 0.08 17.15
C PHE A 191 2.78 -0.86 18.19
N ARG A 192 3.59 -1.52 19.02
CA ARG A 192 3.05 -2.12 20.25
C ARG A 192 2.68 -1.00 21.22
N LEU A 193 1.54 -0.36 20.96
CA LEU A 193 0.72 0.17 22.04
C LEU A 193 0.48 -1.02 22.96
N GLU A 194 0.86 -0.88 24.23
CA GLU A 194 0.55 -1.87 25.26
C GLU A 194 -0.97 -2.09 25.22
N GLU A 195 -1.42 -3.17 24.57
CA GLU A 195 -2.78 -3.62 24.74
C GLU A 195 -2.94 -3.89 26.24
N PRO A 196 -3.93 -3.29 26.92
CA PRO A 196 -4.14 -3.54 28.33
C PRO A 196 -4.27 -5.05 28.54
N GLU A 197 -3.55 -5.60 29.53
CA GLU A 197 -3.58 -7.04 29.82
C GLU A 197 -5.03 -7.51 29.82
N PRO A 198 -5.39 -8.56 29.05
CA PRO A 198 -6.75 -9.07 29.05
C PRO A 198 -7.13 -9.44 30.48
N ASP A 199 -8.19 -8.81 30.98
CA ASP A 199 -8.72 -9.09 32.31
C ASP A 199 -9.02 -10.59 32.39
N LYS A 200 -8.32 -11.27 33.30
CA LYS A 200 -8.36 -12.74 33.47
C LYS A 200 -9.70 -13.23 34.04
N SER A 201 -10.72 -12.37 34.10
CA SER A 201 -11.99 -12.64 34.78
C SER A 201 -13.15 -13.12 33.89
N THR A 202 -13.09 -13.01 32.55
CA THR A 202 -14.25 -13.34 31.70
C THR A 202 -14.08 -14.64 30.90
N LYS A 203 -14.58 -15.76 31.43
CA LYS A 203 -14.81 -16.99 30.66
C LYS A 203 -16.09 -16.86 29.84
N ILE A 204 -15.98 -16.44 28.58
CA ILE A 204 -17.08 -16.52 27.62
C ILE A 204 -16.93 -17.84 26.84
N GLY A 205 -17.93 -18.70 26.94
CA GLY A 205 -17.98 -19.97 26.22
C GLY A 205 -18.19 -19.74 24.72
N VAL A 206 -17.28 -20.27 23.90
CA VAL A 206 -17.35 -20.19 22.44
C VAL A 206 -18.35 -21.25 21.93
N GLY A 207 -19.58 -20.82 21.62
CA GLY A 207 -20.52 -21.60 20.82
C GLY A 207 -20.22 -21.43 19.33
N HIS A 208 -20.35 -22.51 18.54
CA HIS A 208 -20.20 -22.45 17.09
C HIS A 208 -21.33 -21.62 16.43
N PRO A 209 -21.03 -20.82 15.40
CA PRO A 209 -22.06 -20.11 14.64
C PRO A 209 -22.90 -21.09 13.80
N PRO A 210 -24.22 -20.86 13.66
CA PRO A 210 -25.08 -21.71 12.85
C PRO A 210 -24.81 -21.52 11.35
N ALA A 211 -25.08 -22.57 10.57
CA ALA A 211 -24.94 -22.54 9.12
C ALA A 211 -25.93 -21.55 8.47
N ILE A 212 -25.44 -20.82 7.45
CA ILE A 212 -26.11 -19.72 6.72
C ILE A 212 -27.45 -20.12 6.05
N ARG A 213 -27.84 -21.41 6.04
CA ARG A 213 -29.05 -21.88 5.33
C ARG A 213 -30.35 -21.85 6.14
N ASP A 214 -30.29 -21.61 7.45
CA ASP A 214 -31.46 -21.77 8.33
C ASP A 214 -31.94 -20.48 8.99
N ILE A 215 -31.80 -19.32 8.36
CA ILE A 215 -32.39 -18.06 8.87
C ILE A 215 -33.85 -17.97 8.38
N PRO A 216 -34.87 -18.13 9.23
CA PRO A 216 -36.26 -17.95 8.84
C PRO A 216 -36.51 -16.47 8.52
N LYS A 217 -37.37 -16.18 7.53
CA LYS A 217 -37.75 -14.81 7.12
C LYS A 217 -38.33 -13.97 8.27
N ASP A 218 -38.67 -14.61 9.38
CA ASP A 218 -39.42 -14.05 10.51
C ASP A 218 -38.48 -13.65 11.68
N ALA A 219 -37.21 -14.05 11.64
CA ALA A 219 -36.17 -13.62 12.59
C ALA A 219 -35.89 -12.11 12.50
N ARG A 220 -36.28 -11.46 11.39
CA ARG A 220 -36.15 -10.01 11.15
C ARG A 220 -36.95 -9.13 12.11
N ALA A 221 -37.92 -9.68 12.85
CA ALA A 221 -38.80 -8.92 13.74
C ALA A 221 -38.60 -9.20 15.24
N MET A 222 -37.97 -10.32 15.62
CA MET A 222 -37.83 -10.67 17.04
C MET A 222 -36.55 -10.16 17.70
N GLU A 223 -35.49 -9.91 16.93
CA GLU A 223 -34.20 -9.48 17.50
C GLU A 223 -34.16 -7.97 17.82
N MET A 224 -35.07 -7.17 17.21
CA MET A 224 -35.23 -5.75 17.53
C MET A 224 -35.86 -5.48 18.91
N LYS A 225 -36.47 -6.47 19.57
CA LYS A 225 -37.12 -6.30 20.88
C LYS A 225 -36.34 -6.86 22.06
N ARG A 226 -35.25 -7.61 21.84
CA ARG A 226 -34.55 -8.34 22.92
C ARG A 226 -33.25 -7.68 23.40
N GLY A 227 -32.88 -6.52 22.86
CA GLY A 227 -31.69 -5.74 23.26
C GLY A 227 -31.96 -4.52 24.16
N MET A 228 -33.10 -4.46 24.86
CA MET A 228 -33.46 -3.31 25.72
C MET A 228 -33.21 -3.49 27.21
N SER A 229 -32.45 -4.50 27.63
CA SER A 229 -32.07 -4.64 29.05
C SER A 229 -30.67 -5.23 29.18
N GLU A 230 -29.66 -4.40 29.01
CA GLU A 230 -28.39 -4.41 29.76
C GLU A 230 -27.58 -3.19 29.30
N GLU A 231 -27.51 -2.19 30.19
CA GLU A 231 -26.78 -0.93 29.99
C GLU A 231 -25.27 -1.20 30.12
N GLY A 232 -24.61 -1.30 28.97
CA GLY A 232 -23.16 -1.17 28.81
C GLY A 232 -22.86 -0.09 27.77
N ASP A 233 -22.55 1.10 28.27
CA ASP A 233 -21.91 2.33 27.76
C ASP A 233 -21.53 2.56 26.27
N GLY A 234 -22.14 1.90 25.29
CA GLY A 234 -21.90 2.13 23.84
C GLY A 234 -22.84 3.15 23.20
N LYS A 235 -23.82 3.68 23.92
CA LYS A 235 -24.81 4.64 23.39
C LYS A 235 -24.31 6.09 23.38
N GLY A 236 -23.31 6.43 24.21
CA GLY A 236 -22.83 7.81 24.37
C GLY A 236 -22.10 8.38 23.14
N GLU A 237 -21.47 7.55 22.31
CA GLU A 237 -20.70 8.03 21.16
C GLU A 237 -21.56 8.42 19.94
N ARG A 238 -22.79 7.89 19.82
CA ARG A 238 -23.68 8.22 18.69
C ARG A 238 -24.39 9.58 18.83
N GLU A 239 -24.60 10.07 20.05
CA GLU A 239 -25.42 11.28 20.29
C GLU A 239 -24.70 12.62 20.08
N ARG A 240 -23.38 12.63 19.83
CA ARG A 240 -22.61 13.88 19.62
C ARG A 240 -22.19 14.17 18.17
N ARG A 241 -22.66 13.41 17.18
CA ARG A 241 -22.42 13.73 15.76
C ARG A 241 -23.61 14.52 15.19
N GLU A 242 -23.39 15.80 14.84
CA GLU A 242 -24.41 16.69 14.26
C GLU A 242 -25.01 16.14 12.93
N ARG A 243 -24.29 15.25 12.25
CA ARG A 243 -24.84 14.37 11.21
C ARG A 243 -24.03 13.05 11.12
N PRO A 244 -24.67 11.90 10.86
CA PRO A 244 -23.94 10.66 10.57
C PRO A 244 -23.10 10.82 9.29
N THR A 245 -21.86 10.35 9.31
CA THR A 245 -20.99 10.29 8.12
C THR A 245 -21.63 9.40 7.07
N LYS A 246 -21.90 9.94 5.88
CA LYS A 246 -22.45 9.18 4.76
C LYS A 246 -21.34 8.43 4.04
N ILE A 247 -21.45 7.10 3.98
CA ILE A 247 -20.47 6.24 3.34
C ILE A 247 -21.17 5.42 2.26
N GLU A 248 -20.54 5.30 1.09
CA GLU A 248 -20.99 4.44 0.00
C GLU A 248 -19.89 3.46 -0.42
N ILE A 249 -20.26 2.20 -0.56
CA ILE A 249 -19.41 1.13 -1.10
C ILE A 249 -19.56 1.12 -2.62
N VAL A 250 -18.45 1.07 -3.33
CA VAL A 250 -18.37 1.12 -4.79
C VAL A 250 -17.61 -0.12 -5.28
N SER A 251 -18.16 -0.85 -6.24
CA SER A 251 -17.53 -2.05 -6.80
C SER A 251 -17.86 -2.26 -8.27
N LEU A 252 -16.99 -2.93 -9.02
CA LEU A 252 -17.22 -3.31 -10.41
C LEU A 252 -17.03 -4.81 -10.60
N CYS A 253 -18.13 -5.51 -10.84
CA CYS A 253 -18.20 -6.94 -11.13
C CYS A 253 -18.50 -7.20 -12.61
N ALA A 254 -17.70 -6.64 -13.51
CA ALA A 254 -17.85 -6.78 -14.97
C ALA A 254 -17.23 -8.08 -15.50
N TYR A 255 -17.78 -9.22 -15.07
CA TYR A 255 -17.37 -10.57 -15.49
C TYR A 255 -18.31 -11.14 -16.58
N PRO A 256 -17.87 -12.15 -17.36
CA PRO A 256 -18.74 -12.86 -18.28
C PRO A 256 -19.99 -13.40 -17.60
N GLU A 257 -21.08 -13.51 -18.35
CA GLU A 257 -22.34 -14.06 -17.86
C GLU A 257 -22.13 -15.48 -17.29
N GLY A 258 -22.76 -15.76 -16.15
CA GLY A 258 -22.67 -17.05 -15.48
C GLY A 258 -21.47 -17.22 -14.54
N HIS A 259 -20.46 -16.33 -14.60
CA HIS A 259 -19.30 -16.38 -13.70
C HIS A 259 -19.74 -16.37 -12.23
N LEU A 260 -19.08 -17.17 -11.40
CA LEU A 260 -19.49 -17.38 -10.01
C LEU A 260 -19.16 -16.19 -9.11
N LEU A 261 -18.10 -15.45 -9.40
CA LEU A 261 -17.60 -14.40 -8.52
C LEU A 261 -18.66 -13.30 -8.23
N PRO A 262 -19.34 -12.69 -9.22
CA PRO A 262 -20.39 -11.72 -8.93
C PRO A 262 -21.54 -12.30 -8.08
N LYS A 263 -21.85 -13.60 -8.24
CA LYS A 263 -22.94 -14.26 -7.50
C LYS A 263 -22.68 -14.35 -6.00
N PHE A 264 -21.44 -14.28 -5.56
CA PHE A 264 -21.07 -14.31 -4.13
C PHE A 264 -20.64 -12.95 -3.63
N SER A 265 -19.88 -12.21 -4.43
CA SER A 265 -19.31 -10.92 -4.05
C SER A 265 -20.36 -9.83 -3.87
N ILE A 266 -21.33 -9.75 -4.79
CA ILE A 266 -22.38 -8.71 -4.73
C ILE A 266 -23.25 -8.91 -3.48
N PRO A 267 -23.82 -10.10 -3.21
CA PRO A 267 -24.60 -10.32 -2.00
C PRO A 267 -23.82 -10.09 -0.70
N ASN A 268 -22.53 -10.41 -0.66
CA ASN A 268 -21.69 -10.14 0.50
C ASN A 268 -21.63 -8.63 0.82
N LYS A 269 -21.44 -7.78 -0.20
CA LYS A 269 -21.41 -6.33 -0.06
C LYS A 269 -22.81 -5.76 0.24
N GLU A 270 -23.87 -6.31 -0.37
CA GLU A 270 -25.26 -5.93 -0.10
C GLU A 270 -25.65 -6.17 1.36
N VAL A 271 -25.33 -7.34 1.91
CA VAL A 271 -25.62 -7.69 3.31
C VAL A 271 -24.92 -6.71 4.25
N TYR A 272 -23.63 -6.46 4.03
CA TYR A 272 -22.86 -5.55 4.89
C TYR A 272 -23.35 -4.09 4.78
N ALA A 273 -23.59 -3.60 3.57
CA ALA A 273 -24.10 -2.24 3.37
C ALA A 273 -25.46 -2.04 4.04
N ALA A 274 -26.38 -3.01 3.89
CA ALA A 274 -27.70 -2.98 4.49
C ALA A 274 -27.64 -3.05 6.03
N LEU A 275 -26.72 -3.85 6.60
CA LEU A 275 -26.54 -3.98 8.05
C LEU A 275 -26.16 -2.64 8.70
N HIS A 276 -25.31 -1.85 8.05
CA HIS A 276 -24.76 -0.62 8.62
C HIS A 276 -25.39 0.67 8.07
N GLY A 277 -26.33 0.57 7.13
CA GLY A 277 -26.98 1.72 6.50
C GLY A 277 -26.09 2.48 5.52
N TYR A 278 -25.12 1.81 4.89
CA TYR A 278 -24.26 2.40 3.86
C TYR A 278 -24.90 2.35 2.47
N GLY A 279 -24.54 3.31 1.62
CA GLY A 279 -24.84 3.24 0.19
C GLY A 279 -24.07 2.09 -0.47
N LEU A 280 -24.60 1.57 -1.58
CA LEU A 280 -23.92 0.57 -2.39
C LEU A 280 -24.17 0.83 -3.87
N SER A 281 -23.08 0.95 -4.64
CA SER A 281 -23.08 1.05 -6.09
C SER A 281 -22.23 -0.07 -6.68
N VAL A 282 -22.86 -0.99 -7.41
CA VAL A 282 -22.16 -2.09 -8.09
C VAL A 282 -22.38 -2.01 -9.60
N GLY A 283 -21.31 -1.81 -10.35
CA GLY A 283 -21.32 -1.94 -11.81
C GLY A 283 -21.17 -3.40 -12.22
N THR A 284 -21.88 -3.84 -13.25
CA THR A 284 -21.78 -5.20 -13.83
C THR A 284 -21.39 -5.21 -15.29
N LYS A 285 -21.21 -4.03 -15.88
CA LYS A 285 -20.84 -3.86 -17.28
C LYS A 285 -19.47 -3.22 -17.37
N ARG A 286 -18.70 -3.63 -18.38
CA ARG A 286 -17.43 -2.98 -18.70
C ARG A 286 -17.71 -1.52 -19.10
N LEU A 287 -16.96 -0.60 -18.51
CA LEU A 287 -17.15 0.84 -18.71
C LEU A 287 -16.35 1.38 -19.91
N ASP A 288 -15.18 0.81 -20.17
CA ASP A 288 -14.31 1.19 -21.29
C ASP A 288 -13.66 -0.04 -21.91
N ALA A 289 -13.87 -0.21 -23.22
CA ALA A 289 -13.31 -1.32 -23.98
C ALA A 289 -11.83 -1.11 -24.36
N SER A 290 -11.33 0.12 -24.31
CA SER A 290 -9.96 0.48 -24.69
C SER A 290 -8.93 0.15 -23.61
N ARG A 291 -9.36 -0.06 -22.36
CA ARG A 291 -8.47 -0.38 -21.22
C ARG A 291 -8.84 -1.72 -20.57
N PRO A 292 -7.87 -2.40 -19.93
CA PRO A 292 -8.15 -3.59 -19.11
C PRO A 292 -9.23 -3.36 -18.06
N HIS A 293 -9.92 -4.43 -17.64
CA HIS A 293 -11.10 -4.34 -16.76
C HIS A 293 -10.83 -3.62 -15.43
N ALA A 294 -9.62 -3.78 -14.87
CA ALA A 294 -9.22 -3.19 -13.60
C ALA A 294 -9.33 -1.64 -13.61
N TRP A 295 -9.08 -1.00 -14.75
CA TRP A 295 -9.20 0.45 -14.95
C TRP A 295 -10.62 0.99 -14.77
N GLY A 296 -11.65 0.14 -14.87
CA GLY A 296 -13.04 0.57 -14.68
C GLY A 296 -13.28 1.18 -13.29
N LYS A 297 -12.47 0.82 -12.29
CA LYS A 297 -12.55 1.42 -10.94
C LYS A 297 -12.30 2.92 -10.95
N ILE A 298 -11.36 3.39 -11.75
CA ILE A 298 -11.02 4.82 -11.84
C ILE A 298 -12.19 5.63 -12.39
N GLN A 299 -12.86 5.13 -13.44
CA GLN A 299 -14.03 5.79 -14.02
C GLN A 299 -15.22 5.79 -13.06
N MET A 300 -15.50 4.65 -12.43
CA MET A 300 -16.61 4.53 -11.51
C MET A 300 -16.39 5.43 -10.28
N MET A 301 -15.20 5.45 -9.72
CA MET A 301 -14.86 6.37 -8.63
C MET A 301 -14.98 7.84 -9.07
N LYS A 302 -14.48 8.23 -10.25
CA LYS A 302 -14.66 9.60 -10.78
C LYS A 302 -16.12 10.01 -10.87
N ASP A 303 -16.98 9.12 -11.38
CA ASP A 303 -18.42 9.37 -11.46
C ASP A 303 -19.04 9.53 -10.06
N ARG A 304 -18.70 8.64 -9.11
CA ARG A 304 -19.19 8.72 -7.73
C ARG A 304 -18.73 9.99 -7.01
N LEU A 305 -17.47 10.39 -7.16
CA LEU A 305 -16.96 11.61 -6.54
C LEU A 305 -17.58 12.89 -7.13
N ARG A 306 -17.99 12.88 -8.41
CA ARG A 306 -18.63 14.04 -9.07
C ARG A 306 -20.13 14.13 -8.81
N ASN A 307 -20.82 13.00 -8.86
CA ASN A 307 -22.27 12.95 -8.96
C ASN A 307 -22.95 12.32 -7.73
N GLY A 308 -22.20 11.68 -6.84
CA GLY A 308 -22.74 11.09 -5.61
C GLY A 308 -22.92 12.11 -4.49
N ASN A 309 -23.49 11.65 -3.35
CA ASN A 309 -23.81 12.51 -2.20
C ASN A 309 -23.18 12.05 -0.86
N SER A 310 -22.26 11.09 -0.92
CA SER A 310 -21.59 10.51 0.25
C SER A 310 -20.37 11.34 0.68
N ASP A 311 -20.09 11.40 1.98
CA ASP A 311 -18.89 12.05 2.53
C ASP A 311 -17.62 11.24 2.23
N TRP A 312 -17.76 9.92 2.13
CA TRP A 312 -16.70 8.96 1.82
C TRP A 312 -17.20 7.89 0.86
N TYR A 313 -16.33 7.48 -0.06
CA TYR A 313 -16.55 6.34 -0.94
C TYR A 313 -15.49 5.29 -0.66
N LEU A 314 -15.91 4.05 -0.41
CA LEU A 314 -15.02 2.91 -0.30
C LEU A 314 -15.06 2.14 -1.62
N TRP A 315 -13.94 2.12 -2.34
CA TRP A 315 -13.76 1.14 -3.40
C TRP A 315 -13.51 -0.24 -2.81
N VAL A 316 -14.17 -1.27 -3.36
CA VAL A 316 -13.91 -2.67 -3.05
C VAL A 316 -13.92 -3.49 -4.34
N ASP A 317 -12.81 -4.17 -4.66
CA ASP A 317 -12.74 -5.05 -5.81
C ASP A 317 -13.80 -6.17 -5.74
N CYS A 318 -14.19 -6.67 -6.92
CA CYS A 318 -15.21 -7.71 -7.00
C CYS A 318 -14.74 -9.04 -6.40
N ASP A 319 -13.45 -9.32 -6.33
CA ASP A 319 -12.89 -10.51 -5.68
C ASP A 319 -12.60 -10.32 -4.17
N SER A 320 -12.86 -9.13 -3.64
CA SER A 320 -12.71 -8.83 -2.22
C SER A 320 -14.01 -9.05 -1.44
N TYR A 321 -13.93 -9.77 -0.32
CA TYR A 321 -15.07 -10.12 0.54
C TYR A 321 -14.95 -9.49 1.92
N ILE A 322 -16.08 -9.06 2.46
CA ILE A 322 -16.20 -8.54 3.82
C ILE A 322 -16.45 -9.72 4.75
N MET A 323 -15.47 -10.00 5.61
CA MET A 323 -15.47 -11.16 6.51
C MET A 323 -15.85 -10.80 7.95
N ASP A 324 -15.53 -9.57 8.38
CA ASP A 324 -15.96 -9.00 9.65
C ASP A 324 -17.17 -8.09 9.37
N LEU A 325 -18.38 -8.62 9.64
CA LEU A 325 -19.61 -7.87 9.44
C LEU A 325 -19.95 -6.96 10.62
N GLU A 326 -19.27 -7.07 11.76
CA GLU A 326 -19.57 -6.28 12.96
C GLU A 326 -18.87 -4.93 12.91
N ARG A 327 -17.64 -4.90 12.41
CA ARG A 327 -16.84 -3.68 12.31
C ARG A 327 -17.42 -2.72 11.27
N THR A 328 -17.60 -1.46 11.68
CA THR A 328 -18.17 -0.42 10.82
C THR A 328 -17.11 0.33 10.02
N LEU A 329 -17.43 0.82 8.82
CA LEU A 329 -16.51 1.60 7.99
C LEU A 329 -16.14 2.95 8.63
N ASP A 330 -17.08 3.58 9.34
CA ASP A 330 -16.81 4.84 10.03
C ASP A 330 -15.87 4.66 11.22
N SER A 331 -15.88 3.49 11.90
CA SER A 331 -14.89 3.17 12.93
C SER A 331 -13.48 3.02 12.33
N LEU A 332 -13.37 2.43 11.13
CA LEU A 332 -12.09 2.32 10.40
C LEU A 332 -11.59 3.70 9.96
N ILE A 333 -12.46 4.54 9.41
CA ILE A 333 -12.09 5.92 9.03
C ILE A 333 -11.62 6.69 10.27
N LEU A 334 -12.34 6.62 11.40
CA LEU A 334 -11.89 7.27 12.64
C LEU A 334 -10.56 6.71 13.15
N LYS A 335 -10.33 5.40 13.01
CA LYS A 335 -9.08 4.78 13.46
C LYS A 335 -7.86 5.32 12.71
N TYR A 336 -7.97 5.48 11.39
CA TYR A 336 -6.83 5.82 10.53
C TYR A 336 -6.77 7.28 10.09
N ALA A 337 -7.90 7.98 10.13
CA ALA A 337 -8.03 9.39 9.77
C ALA A 337 -8.62 10.21 10.93
N GLY A 338 -8.67 9.70 12.16
CA GLY A 338 -9.20 10.44 13.30
C GLY A 338 -8.18 11.39 13.91
N ARG A 339 -8.67 12.52 14.42
CA ARG A 339 -7.93 13.44 15.28
C ARG A 339 -8.71 13.73 16.55
N LEU A 340 -7.97 14.01 17.63
CA LEU A 340 -8.54 14.44 18.90
C LEU A 340 -8.88 15.93 18.84
N VAL A 341 -10.12 16.27 19.18
CA VAL A 341 -10.56 17.66 19.33
C VAL A 341 -10.61 18.02 20.80
N LYS A 342 -9.85 19.05 21.18
CA LYS A 342 -9.85 19.61 22.53
C LYS A 342 -10.53 20.97 22.53
N GLU A 343 -11.41 21.21 23.49
CA GLU A 343 -11.99 22.53 23.75
C GLU A 343 -11.74 22.89 25.22
N GLY A 344 -11.24 24.10 25.46
CA GLY A 344 -10.88 24.54 26.82
C GLY A 344 -9.80 23.67 27.50
N GLY A 345 -8.96 22.97 26.73
CA GLY A 345 -7.90 22.09 27.24
C GLY A 345 -8.34 20.65 27.54
N SER A 346 -9.64 20.35 27.50
CA SER A 346 -10.19 19.01 27.74
C SER A 346 -10.48 18.29 26.43
N LEU A 347 -10.26 16.96 26.40
CA LEU A 347 -10.66 16.13 25.26
C LEU A 347 -12.19 16.09 25.16
N VAL A 348 -12.74 16.47 24.01
CA VAL A 348 -14.19 16.57 23.79
C VAL A 348 -14.72 15.44 22.92
N ARG A 349 -14.04 15.18 21.79
CA ARG A 349 -14.47 14.18 20.80
C ARG A 349 -13.33 13.77 19.86
N VAL A 350 -13.52 12.63 19.20
CA VAL A 350 -12.73 12.21 18.03
C VAL A 350 -13.51 12.57 16.77
N GLU A 351 -12.86 13.21 15.82
CA GLU A 351 -13.44 13.49 14.51
C GLU A 351 -12.47 13.15 13.39
N THR A 352 -12.97 12.98 12.17
CA THR A 352 -12.11 12.79 11.01
C THR A 352 -11.27 14.05 10.77
N ASP A 353 -9.97 13.87 10.61
CA ASP A 353 -9.03 14.91 10.22
C ASP A 353 -9.42 15.44 8.82
N PRO A 354 -9.78 16.73 8.70
CA PRO A 354 -10.21 17.29 7.43
C PRO A 354 -9.10 17.35 6.38
N SER A 355 -7.83 17.14 6.76
CA SER A 355 -6.69 17.08 5.83
C SER A 355 -6.50 15.70 5.19
N VAL A 356 -7.19 14.66 5.69
CA VAL A 356 -7.11 13.30 5.16
C VAL A 356 -8.28 13.05 4.20
N ASP A 357 -7.95 12.92 2.92
CA ASP A 357 -8.94 12.71 1.86
C ASP A 357 -8.84 11.33 1.20
N LEU A 358 -7.81 10.54 1.50
CA LEU A 358 -7.52 9.25 0.89
C LEU A 358 -6.93 8.30 1.94
N LEU A 359 -7.49 7.09 2.05
CA LEU A 359 -6.92 5.99 2.82
C LEU A 359 -6.73 4.80 1.88
N LEU A 360 -5.52 4.26 1.82
CA LEU A 360 -5.16 3.15 0.95
C LEU A 360 -4.79 1.93 1.80
N THR A 361 -5.04 0.74 1.27
CA THR A 361 -4.53 -0.48 1.89
C THR A 361 -3.10 -0.77 1.45
N GLU A 362 -2.34 -1.38 2.36
CA GLU A 362 -1.04 -1.96 2.09
C GLU A 362 -1.10 -3.43 2.49
N ASP A 363 -0.54 -4.31 1.66
CA ASP A 363 -0.34 -5.72 1.95
C ASP A 363 1.13 -6.11 1.75
N SER A 364 1.46 -7.41 1.80
CA SER A 364 2.83 -7.90 1.60
C SER A 364 3.39 -7.60 0.21
N SER A 365 2.51 -7.35 -0.75
CA SER A 365 2.79 -6.93 -2.12
C SER A 365 2.62 -5.42 -2.29
N MET A 366 2.60 -4.66 -1.19
CA MET A 366 2.71 -3.20 -1.11
C MET A 366 1.37 -2.47 -1.23
N LEU A 367 1.36 -1.23 -1.74
CA LEU A 367 0.12 -0.48 -1.93
C LEU A 367 -0.85 -1.29 -2.79
N ASN A 368 -2.02 -1.56 -2.25
CA ASN A 368 -3.08 -2.32 -2.87
C ASN A 368 -4.31 -1.42 -3.03
N THR A 369 -4.77 -1.30 -4.27
CA THR A 369 -5.92 -0.46 -4.68
C THR A 369 -7.21 -1.27 -4.83
N GLY A 370 -7.21 -2.51 -4.35
CA GLY A 370 -8.41 -3.34 -4.25
C GLY A 370 -9.35 -2.89 -3.15
N LEU A 371 -8.83 -2.18 -2.14
CA LEU A 371 -9.63 -1.47 -1.15
C LEU A 371 -9.04 -0.08 -0.86
N PHE A 372 -9.85 0.96 -0.99
CA PHE A 372 -9.44 2.30 -0.56
C PHE A 372 -10.62 3.21 -0.30
N PHE A 373 -10.47 4.12 0.67
CA PHE A 373 -11.43 5.18 0.93
C PHE A 373 -11.01 6.47 0.25
N MET A 374 -11.96 7.19 -0.32
CA MET A 374 -11.73 8.46 -0.99
C MET A 374 -12.86 9.45 -0.69
N ARG A 375 -12.52 10.68 -0.32
CA ARG A 375 -13.48 11.79 -0.16
C ARG A 375 -13.74 12.48 -1.51
N PRO A 376 -14.93 13.06 -1.73
CA PRO A 376 -15.25 13.83 -2.93
C PRO A 376 -14.62 15.23 -2.88
N THR A 377 -13.29 15.29 -3.00
CA THR A 377 -12.54 16.55 -3.07
C THR A 377 -12.03 16.80 -4.49
N GLU A 378 -11.85 18.06 -4.84
CA GLU A 378 -11.24 18.45 -6.12
C GLU A 378 -9.84 17.83 -6.28
N ARG A 379 -9.09 17.72 -5.17
CA ARG A 379 -7.79 17.05 -5.13
C ARG A 379 -7.88 15.60 -5.58
N ASN A 380 -8.84 14.84 -5.06
CA ASN A 380 -9.03 13.43 -5.41
C ASN A 380 -9.54 13.25 -6.85
N LEU A 381 -10.35 14.18 -7.35
CA LEU A 381 -10.75 14.18 -8.77
C LEU A 381 -9.56 14.38 -9.69
N LYS A 382 -8.71 15.38 -9.40
CA LYS A 382 -7.46 15.63 -10.14
C LYS A 382 -6.50 14.45 -10.04
N PHE A 383 -6.41 13.81 -8.88
CA PHE A 383 -5.66 12.58 -8.68
C PHE A 383 -6.13 11.47 -9.62
N LEU A 384 -7.43 11.15 -9.63
CA LEU A 384 -7.97 10.13 -10.54
C LEU A 384 -7.84 10.52 -12.03
N ASP A 385 -7.86 11.80 -12.36
CA ASP A 385 -7.58 12.28 -13.72
C ASP A 385 -6.11 12.01 -14.13
N ARG A 386 -5.13 12.23 -13.25
CA ARG A 386 -3.72 11.91 -13.52
C ARG A 386 -3.46 10.40 -13.58
N VAL A 387 -4.04 9.64 -12.66
CA VAL A 387 -3.95 8.17 -12.65
C VAL A 387 -4.53 7.60 -13.93
N TRP A 388 -5.67 8.12 -14.40
CA TRP A 388 -6.22 7.76 -15.71
C TRP A 388 -5.22 8.09 -16.81
N GLY A 389 -4.71 9.32 -16.85
CA GLY A 389 -3.69 9.74 -17.80
C GLY A 389 -4.13 9.61 -19.27
N ASP A 390 -3.17 9.82 -20.18
CA ASP A 390 -3.40 9.79 -21.62
C ASP A 390 -3.54 8.37 -22.18
N SER A 391 -4.01 8.26 -23.43
CA SER A 391 -4.23 6.99 -24.12
C SER A 391 -2.96 6.18 -24.39
N ASP A 392 -1.78 6.80 -24.31
CA ASP A 392 -0.48 6.14 -24.46
C ASP A 392 0.28 6.00 -23.14
N SER A 393 -0.41 6.18 -21.99
CA SER A 393 0.18 5.96 -20.67
C SER A 393 0.81 4.55 -20.57
N PRO A 394 2.07 4.43 -20.10
CA PRO A 394 2.74 3.15 -20.00
C PRO A 394 2.07 2.20 -19.00
N PHE A 395 1.26 2.75 -18.08
CA PHE A 395 0.55 1.96 -17.08
C PHE A 395 -0.68 1.23 -17.64
N ILE A 396 -1.19 1.62 -18.81
CA ILE A 396 -2.36 0.95 -19.41
C ILE A 396 -2.08 -0.54 -19.63
N THR A 397 -0.87 -0.86 -20.07
CA THR A 397 -0.43 -2.24 -20.34
C THR A 397 0.42 -2.84 -19.23
N HIS A 398 0.67 -2.09 -18.16
CA HIS A 398 1.47 -2.57 -17.03
C HIS A 398 0.77 -3.75 -16.34
N PRO A 399 1.48 -4.78 -15.85
CA PRO A 399 0.88 -5.96 -15.20
C PRO A 399 -0.03 -5.65 -14.02
N TRP A 400 0.25 -4.56 -13.31
CA TRP A 400 -0.56 -4.06 -12.20
C TRP A 400 -1.48 -2.90 -12.56
N TRP A 401 -1.58 -2.53 -13.84
CA TRP A 401 -2.53 -1.55 -14.36
C TRP A 401 -2.64 -0.26 -13.54
N GLU A 402 -3.86 0.10 -13.11
CA GLU A 402 -4.14 1.28 -12.32
C GLU A 402 -3.52 1.25 -10.93
N ASN A 403 -3.25 0.07 -10.36
CA ASN A 403 -2.55 -0.03 -9.07
C ASN A 403 -1.15 0.56 -9.17
N ALA A 404 -0.42 0.22 -10.25
CA ALA A 404 0.89 0.80 -10.53
C ALA A 404 0.78 2.30 -10.86
N ALA A 405 -0.24 2.73 -11.61
CA ALA A 405 -0.45 4.15 -11.90
C ALA A 405 -0.75 4.96 -10.63
N MET A 406 -1.56 4.43 -9.70
CA MET A 406 -1.84 5.07 -8.41
C MET A 406 -0.59 5.11 -7.53
N ALA A 407 0.12 4.00 -7.38
CA ALA A 407 1.37 3.96 -6.63
C ALA A 407 2.38 4.95 -7.21
N TRP A 408 2.45 5.06 -8.54
CA TRP A 408 3.30 6.02 -9.21
C TRP A 408 2.88 7.48 -9.01
N ASP A 409 1.60 7.84 -9.14
CA ASP A 409 1.17 9.24 -8.91
C ASP A 409 1.38 9.67 -7.45
N LEU A 410 1.20 8.73 -6.51
CA LEU A 410 1.37 8.99 -5.08
C LEU A 410 2.84 9.05 -4.66
N LEU A 411 3.68 8.18 -5.25
CA LEU A 411 5.03 7.96 -4.78
C LEU A 411 6.12 8.42 -5.77
N GLY A 412 5.82 8.67 -7.05
CA GLY A 412 6.83 8.98 -8.06
C GLY A 412 7.64 10.24 -7.78
N HIS A 413 7.05 11.20 -7.06
CA HIS A 413 7.68 12.49 -6.68
C HIS A 413 8.43 12.44 -5.34
N VAL A 414 8.25 11.37 -4.58
CA VAL A 414 8.94 11.09 -3.30
C VAL A 414 10.43 11.43 -3.44
N GLY A 415 11.08 10.98 -4.52
CA GLY A 415 12.52 11.20 -4.68
C GLY A 415 13.00 12.66 -4.52
N GLU A 416 12.22 13.65 -4.95
CA GLU A 416 12.57 15.07 -4.85
C GLU A 416 12.27 15.65 -3.47
N ASP A 417 11.05 15.43 -2.98
CA ASP A 417 10.60 15.90 -1.67
C ASP A 417 11.58 15.42 -0.59
N PHE A 418 12.05 14.17 -0.68
CA PHE A 418 12.98 13.59 0.29
C PHE A 418 14.44 13.94 0.08
N ALA A 419 14.86 14.31 -1.14
CA ALA A 419 16.22 14.79 -1.35
C ALA A 419 16.47 16.14 -0.66
N LEU A 420 15.40 16.90 -0.44
CA LEU A 420 15.46 18.25 0.14
C LEU A 420 15.00 18.30 1.61
N GLU A 421 14.25 17.30 2.09
CA GLU A 421 13.83 17.24 3.49
C GLU A 421 14.98 16.83 4.42
N ASP A 422 15.54 17.81 5.15
CA ASP A 422 16.32 17.52 6.36
C ASP A 422 15.37 17.18 7.52
N HIS A 423 15.04 15.90 7.65
CA HIS A 423 14.20 15.41 8.74
C HIS A 423 14.81 15.65 10.13
N SER A 424 16.12 15.93 10.23
CA SER A 424 16.76 16.30 11.50
C SER A 424 16.41 17.73 11.94
N GLU A 425 16.11 18.65 11.02
CA GLU A 425 15.68 20.02 11.33
C GLU A 425 14.20 20.10 11.70
N GLN A 426 13.35 19.31 11.04
CA GLN A 426 11.92 19.24 11.37
C GLN A 426 11.70 18.71 12.81
N MET A 427 12.62 17.89 13.32
CA MET A 427 12.69 17.44 14.72
C MET A 427 13.01 18.60 15.69
N ARG A 428 13.96 19.49 15.37
CA ARG A 428 14.27 20.65 16.23
C ARG A 428 13.08 21.60 16.36
N ARG A 429 12.28 21.73 15.30
CA ARG A 429 11.08 22.59 15.31
C ARG A 429 9.91 21.98 16.10
N ASN A 430 9.76 20.66 16.08
CA ASN A 430 8.64 19.99 16.74
C ASN A 430 8.96 19.46 18.15
N GLY A 431 10.24 19.31 18.49
CA GLY A 431 10.73 18.94 19.83
C GLY A 431 11.07 20.14 20.73
N GLY A 432 10.82 21.36 20.26
CA GLY A 432 10.86 22.57 21.08
C GLY A 432 9.50 22.85 21.74
N VAL A 433 9.07 21.96 22.64
CA VAL A 433 8.00 22.21 23.62
C VAL A 433 8.50 21.79 24.99
#